data_AF-A0A151NC17-F1
#
_entry.id   AF-A0A151NC17-F1
#
_cell.length_a   1.000
_cell.length_b   1.000
_cell.length_c   1.000
_cell.angle_alpha   90.00
_cell.angle_beta   90.00
_cell.angle_gamma   90.00
#
_symmetry.space_group_name_H-M   'P 1'
#
loop_
_entity.id
_entity.type
_entity.pdbx_description
1 polymer ?
#
loop_
_entity_poly.entity_id
_entity_poly.type
_entity_poly.pdbx_seq_one_letter_code
_entity_poly.pdbx_strand_id
1 'polypeptide(L)'
;MGGGPGLLALALVVSGAVGAGPSYEAYGRFSAKAPQCVDIPGDLQLCHDVGYKRMRLPNLLEHDSLAEVKQQAGSWVPLLAKRCHSDTQLFLCALFAPVCLERPVYPCRSLCEVVRDACAPVMESYGFPWPDMLHCAQFPPDHGLCIAVQFGHSQVTAPPGNGAGGIAGAS
;
A
#
# COMPACT_ATOMS: atom_id res chain seq x y z
N MET A 1 -16.27 59.39 56.08
CA MET A 1 -15.05 58.94 55.37
C MET A 1 -14.59 57.64 56.00
N GLY A 2 -14.52 56.56 55.20
CA GLY A 2 -13.61 55.43 55.43
C GLY A 2 -14.15 54.14 56.08
N GLY A 3 -14.09 53.04 55.31
CA GLY A 3 -13.99 51.64 55.76
C GLY A 3 -15.33 50.92 55.98
N GLY A 4 -15.64 49.75 55.43
CA GLY A 4 -14.96 48.69 54.68
C GLY A 4 -15.93 47.48 54.66
N PRO A 5 -15.86 46.56 53.67
CA PRO A 5 -16.94 45.62 53.37
C PRO A 5 -16.87 44.34 54.23
N GLY A 6 -18.03 43.76 54.56
CA GLY A 6 -18.14 42.56 55.40
C GLY A 6 -19.31 41.65 55.02
N LEU A 7 -19.16 40.96 53.89
CA LEU A 7 -19.63 39.59 53.57
C LEU A 7 -20.91 39.07 54.26
N LEU A 8 -22.05 39.14 53.57
CA LEU A 8 -23.18 38.23 53.76
C LEU A 8 -23.02 37.05 52.79
N ALA A 9 -22.75 35.86 53.34
CA ALA A 9 -22.66 34.62 52.58
C ALA A 9 -24.06 34.12 52.20
N LEU A 10 -24.44 34.29 50.93
CA LEU A 10 -25.54 33.54 50.32
C LEU A 10 -24.98 32.21 49.83
N ALA A 11 -25.22 31.14 50.59
CA ALA A 11 -24.99 29.78 50.14
C ALA A 11 -26.05 29.41 49.09
N LEU A 12 -25.70 29.52 47.81
CA LEU A 12 -26.43 28.84 46.74
C LEU A 12 -25.82 27.44 46.58
N VAL A 13 -26.54 26.45 47.11
CA VAL A 13 -26.33 25.04 46.79
C VAL A 13 -26.74 24.81 45.33
N VAL A 14 -25.80 24.95 44.41
CA VAL A 14 -26.01 24.49 43.03
C VAL A 14 -25.75 22.99 43.04
N SER A 15 -26.83 22.20 43.02
CA SER A 15 -26.78 20.77 42.71
C SER A 15 -26.24 20.61 41.29
N GLY A 16 -24.93 20.48 41.16
CA GLY A 16 -24.28 20.08 39.94
C GLY A 16 -24.54 18.60 39.70
N ALA A 17 -25.55 18.27 38.90
CA ALA A 17 -25.55 16.99 38.20
C ALA A 17 -24.28 17.00 37.31
N VAL A 18 -23.33 16.12 37.65
CA VAL A 18 -22.18 15.84 36.78
C VAL A 18 -22.77 15.24 35.52
N GLY A 19 -22.97 16.09 34.51
CA GLY A 19 -23.30 15.64 33.16
C GLY A 19 -22.20 14.69 32.72
N ALA A 20 -22.59 13.45 32.45
CA ALA A 20 -21.74 12.47 31.80
C ALA A 20 -21.11 13.15 30.58
N GLY A 21 -19.79 13.33 30.62
CA GLY A 21 -19.05 13.80 29.46
C GLY A 21 -19.32 12.85 28.28
N PRO A 22 -19.24 13.34 27.03
CA PRO A 22 -19.29 12.45 25.89
C PRO A 22 -18.18 11.42 26.08
N SER A 23 -18.58 10.15 26.17
CA SER A 23 -17.68 9.03 26.21
C SER A 23 -16.68 9.18 25.06
N TYR A 24 -15.41 9.21 25.41
CA TYR A 24 -14.27 9.14 24.49
C TYR A 24 -14.20 7.79 23.73
N GLU A 25 -15.28 7.00 23.74
CA GLU A 25 -15.43 5.67 23.14
C GLU A 25 -16.00 5.71 21.70
N ALA A 26 -16.09 6.89 21.08
CA ALA A 26 -16.61 7.05 19.71
C ALA A 26 -15.54 7.06 18.60
N TYR A 27 -14.26 6.76 18.89
CA TYR A 27 -13.18 6.65 17.88
C TYR A 27 -12.60 5.24 17.76
N GLY A 28 -13.31 4.21 18.23
CA GLY A 28 -12.76 2.86 18.39
C GLY A 28 -13.63 1.74 17.82
N ARG A 29 -14.20 1.87 16.61
CA ARG A 29 -14.73 0.69 15.89
C ARG A 29 -14.93 0.86 14.38
N PHE A 30 -13.92 1.34 13.66
CA PHE A 30 -13.65 0.64 12.40
C PHE A 30 -13.15 -0.74 12.83
N SER A 31 -14.07 -1.70 12.96
CA SER A 31 -13.69 -3.10 12.86
C SER A 31 -13.12 -3.25 11.47
N ALA A 32 -11.83 -2.94 11.29
CA ALA A 32 -11.10 -3.24 10.09
C ALA A 32 -11.13 -4.75 10.00
N LYS A 33 -12.17 -5.28 9.34
CA LYS A 33 -12.36 -6.70 9.14
C LYS A 33 -11.03 -7.18 8.57
N ALA A 34 -10.44 -8.19 9.22
CA ALA A 34 -9.18 -8.74 8.78
C ALA A 34 -9.26 -9.05 7.27
N PRO A 35 -8.21 -8.77 6.49
CA PRO A 35 -8.23 -9.03 5.06
C PRO A 35 -8.56 -10.50 4.82
N GLN A 36 -9.39 -10.76 3.82
CA GLN A 36 -9.62 -12.13 3.38
C GLN A 36 -8.48 -12.51 2.46
N CYS A 37 -7.73 -13.54 2.83
CA CYS A 37 -6.63 -14.03 2.01
C CYS A 37 -7.09 -15.20 1.15
N VAL A 38 -6.89 -15.07 -0.14
CA VAL A 38 -7.30 -16.05 -1.16
C VAL A 38 -6.10 -16.40 -2.03
N ASP A 39 -6.12 -17.60 -2.62
CA ASP A 39 -5.10 -18.00 -3.59
C ASP A 39 -5.25 -17.19 -4.88
N ILE A 40 -4.12 -16.82 -5.47
CA ILE A 40 -4.08 -16.21 -6.80
C ILE A 40 -4.41 -17.31 -7.80
N PRO A 41 -5.51 -17.20 -8.56
CA PRO A 41 -5.93 -18.26 -9.43
C PRO A 41 -5.05 -18.27 -10.70
N GLY A 42 -4.82 -19.46 -11.27
CA GLY A 42 -3.97 -19.63 -12.46
C GLY A 42 -4.48 -18.92 -13.71
N ASP A 43 -5.76 -18.52 -13.72
CA ASP A 43 -6.38 -17.76 -14.80
C ASP A 43 -6.26 -16.24 -14.61
N LEU A 44 -5.70 -15.73 -13.50
CA LEU A 44 -5.38 -14.31 -13.33
C LEU A 44 -4.08 -13.96 -14.06
N GLN A 45 -4.16 -13.89 -15.40
CA GLN A 45 -3.02 -13.73 -16.32
C GLN A 45 -2.06 -12.59 -15.97
N LEU A 46 -2.55 -11.51 -15.37
CA LEU A 46 -1.72 -10.36 -14.97
C LEU A 46 -0.72 -10.72 -13.85
N CYS A 47 -1.16 -11.52 -12.86
CA CYS A 47 -0.48 -11.67 -11.58
C CYS A 47 -0.27 -13.11 -11.12
N HIS A 48 -0.55 -14.09 -11.98
CA HIS A 48 -0.09 -15.45 -11.77
C HIS A 48 1.45 -15.50 -11.76
N ASP A 49 2.03 -16.32 -10.87
CA ASP A 49 3.48 -16.56 -10.71
C ASP A 49 4.37 -15.34 -10.38
N VAL A 50 3.82 -14.29 -9.74
CA VAL A 50 4.57 -13.08 -9.36
C VAL A 50 5.44 -13.22 -8.09
N GLY A 51 5.76 -14.45 -7.68
CA GLY A 51 6.62 -14.74 -6.53
C GLY A 51 5.91 -14.94 -5.18
N TYR A 52 4.58 -14.83 -5.14
CA TYR A 52 3.75 -15.24 -4.00
C TYR A 52 2.45 -15.87 -4.48
N LYS A 53 1.81 -16.66 -3.61
CA LYS A 53 0.64 -17.50 -3.98
C LYS A 53 -0.69 -16.95 -3.50
N ARG A 54 -0.70 -16.07 -2.49
CA ARG A 54 -1.91 -15.57 -1.84
C ARG A 54 -1.99 -14.06 -1.86
N MET A 55 -3.16 -13.54 -2.20
CA MET A 55 -3.46 -12.11 -2.20
C MET A 55 -4.56 -11.79 -1.19
N ARG A 56 -4.68 -10.51 -0.80
CA ARG A 56 -5.79 -10.03 0.03
C ARG A 56 -6.96 -9.50 -0.80
N LEU A 57 -8.17 -9.67 -0.25
CA LEU A 57 -9.38 -8.97 -0.63
C LEU A 57 -9.94 -8.16 0.56
N PRO A 58 -10.53 -6.98 0.32
CA PRO A 58 -10.49 -6.25 -0.94
C PRO A 58 -9.05 -5.83 -1.31
N ASN A 59 -8.78 -5.70 -2.60
CA ASN A 59 -7.47 -5.25 -3.09
C ASN A 59 -7.32 -3.72 -2.96
N LEU A 60 -6.21 -3.14 -3.44
CA LEU A 60 -5.98 -1.68 -3.30
C LEU A 60 -6.82 -0.82 -4.25
N LEU A 61 -7.59 -1.46 -5.12
CA LEU A 61 -8.56 -0.85 -6.03
C LEU A 61 -10.00 -1.14 -5.58
N GLU A 62 -10.17 -1.62 -4.35
CA GLU A 62 -11.46 -1.90 -3.71
C GLU A 62 -12.30 -3.02 -4.33
N HIS A 63 -11.73 -3.82 -5.24
CA HIS A 63 -12.40 -5.02 -5.74
C HIS A 63 -12.51 -6.05 -4.62
N ASP A 64 -13.71 -6.58 -4.41
CA ASP A 64 -14.04 -7.43 -3.26
C ASP A 64 -14.15 -8.93 -3.61
N SER A 65 -14.09 -9.27 -4.91
CA SER A 65 -14.21 -10.62 -5.41
C SER A 65 -13.16 -10.97 -6.46
N LEU A 66 -12.76 -12.24 -6.50
CA LEU A 66 -11.82 -12.72 -7.52
C LEU A 66 -12.37 -12.57 -8.95
N ALA A 67 -13.69 -12.65 -9.12
CA ALA A 67 -14.31 -12.48 -10.43
C ALA A 67 -14.10 -11.06 -10.96
N GLU A 68 -14.33 -10.05 -10.11
CA GLU A 68 -14.10 -8.65 -10.44
C GLU A 68 -12.61 -8.36 -10.66
N VAL A 69 -11.74 -8.84 -9.77
CA VAL A 69 -10.29 -8.72 -9.93
C VAL A 69 -9.84 -9.26 -11.28
N LYS A 70 -10.28 -10.46 -11.67
CA LYS A 70 -9.93 -11.07 -12.97
C LYS A 70 -10.44 -10.24 -14.15
N GLN A 71 -11.69 -9.78 -14.08
CA GLN A 71 -12.29 -8.98 -15.15
C GLN A 71 -11.53 -7.67 -15.35
N GLN A 72 -11.25 -6.94 -14.28
CA GLN A 72 -10.60 -5.63 -14.34
C GLN A 72 -9.10 -5.76 -14.67
N ALA A 73 -8.41 -6.75 -14.08
CA ALA A 73 -7.01 -7.02 -14.37
C ALA A 73 -6.78 -7.48 -15.82
N GLY A 74 -7.74 -8.19 -16.42
CA GLY A 74 -7.66 -8.67 -17.80
C GLY A 74 -7.43 -7.54 -18.81
N SER A 75 -8.02 -6.37 -18.58
CA SER A 75 -7.86 -5.19 -19.45
C SER A 75 -6.42 -4.65 -19.48
N TRP A 76 -5.57 -5.01 -18.51
CA TRP A 76 -4.18 -4.56 -18.41
C TRP A 76 -3.18 -5.54 -19.05
N VAL A 77 -3.60 -6.76 -19.36
CA VAL A 77 -2.75 -7.79 -20.00
C VAL A 77 -2.17 -7.30 -21.35
N PRO A 78 -2.92 -6.60 -22.23
CA PRO A 78 -2.34 -6.06 -23.47
C PRO A 78 -1.22 -5.05 -23.22
N LEU A 79 -1.32 -4.19 -22.19
CA LEU A 79 -0.27 -3.24 -21.84
C LEU A 79 0.98 -3.97 -21.33
N LEU A 80 0.79 -4.97 -20.45
CA LEU A 80 1.89 -5.80 -19.97
C LEU A 80 2.63 -6.49 -21.13
N ALA A 81 1.90 -6.97 -22.14
CA ALA A 81 2.47 -7.59 -23.33
C ALA A 81 3.32 -6.62 -24.19
N LYS A 82 3.10 -5.30 -24.08
CA LYS A 82 3.94 -4.29 -24.74
C LYS A 82 5.32 -4.13 -24.10
N ARG A 83 5.50 -4.57 -22.85
CA ARG A 83 6.78 -4.54 -22.12
C ARG A 83 7.43 -3.14 -22.13
N CYS A 84 6.62 -2.11 -21.92
CA CYS A 84 7.09 -0.72 -21.83
C CYS A 84 8.10 -0.51 -20.68
N HIS A 85 7.95 -1.23 -19.57
CA HIS A 85 8.90 -1.23 -18.45
C HIS A 85 9.02 -2.63 -17.82
N SER A 86 10.15 -2.95 -17.19
CA SER A 86 10.34 -4.25 -16.51
C SER A 86 9.41 -4.39 -15.29
N ASP A 87 9.22 -3.30 -14.57
CA ASP A 87 8.48 -3.28 -13.31
C ASP A 87 6.96 -3.10 -13.51
N THR A 88 6.46 -3.07 -14.75
CA THR A 88 5.02 -2.91 -15.03
C THR A 88 4.19 -4.00 -14.36
N GLN A 89 4.64 -5.26 -14.39
CA GLN A 89 3.92 -6.36 -13.74
C GLN A 89 3.89 -6.18 -12.22
N LEU A 90 5.03 -5.84 -11.62
CA LEU A 90 5.15 -5.59 -10.19
C LEU A 90 4.19 -4.49 -9.74
N PHE A 91 4.22 -3.35 -10.45
CA PHE A 91 3.38 -2.20 -10.13
C PHE A 91 1.89 -2.53 -10.21
N LEU A 92 1.44 -3.17 -11.29
CA LEU A 92 0.04 -3.53 -11.45
C LEU A 92 -0.40 -4.59 -10.42
N CYS A 93 0.44 -5.58 -10.15
CA CYS A 93 0.10 -6.63 -9.18
C CYS A 93 0.13 -6.16 -7.73
N ALA A 94 0.93 -5.15 -7.39
CA ALA A 94 0.84 -4.48 -6.10
C ALA A 94 -0.57 -3.91 -5.84
N LEU A 95 -1.30 -3.53 -6.90
CA LEU A 95 -2.65 -2.96 -6.80
C LEU A 95 -3.74 -4.02 -6.95
N PHE A 96 -3.65 -4.85 -7.99
CA PHE A 96 -4.66 -5.85 -8.33
C PHE A 96 -4.62 -7.08 -7.44
N ALA A 97 -3.42 -7.54 -7.07
CA ALA A 97 -3.20 -8.77 -6.31
C ALA A 97 -2.25 -8.56 -5.13
N PRO A 98 -2.47 -7.57 -4.25
CA PRO A 98 -1.54 -7.24 -3.15
C PRO A 98 -1.28 -8.45 -2.25
N VAL A 99 -0.04 -8.57 -1.76
CA VAL A 99 0.36 -9.64 -0.82
C VAL A 99 -0.59 -9.68 0.38
N CYS A 100 -0.96 -10.89 0.80
CA CYS A 100 -1.77 -11.12 1.99
C CYS A 100 -1.00 -10.69 3.27
N LEU A 101 -1.19 -9.44 3.68
CA LEU A 101 -0.68 -8.84 4.93
C LEU A 101 -1.81 -8.09 5.63
N GLU A 102 -1.74 -7.99 6.96
CA GLU A 102 -2.72 -7.27 7.79
C GLU A 102 -2.86 -5.81 7.35
N ARG A 103 -1.72 -5.13 7.16
CA ARG A 103 -1.65 -3.78 6.62
C ARG A 103 -1.28 -3.83 5.13
N PRO A 104 -1.99 -3.10 4.26
CA PRO A 104 -1.62 -3.01 2.85
C PRO A 104 -0.27 -2.32 2.68
N VAL A 105 0.52 -2.79 1.72
CA VAL A 105 1.76 -2.14 1.28
C VAL A 105 1.52 -1.62 -0.13
N TYR A 106 1.67 -0.31 -0.31
CA TYR A 106 1.45 0.37 -1.59
C TYR A 106 2.74 0.39 -2.42
N PRO A 107 2.67 0.53 -3.75
CA PRO A 107 3.83 0.91 -4.54
C PRO A 107 4.36 2.27 -4.09
N CYS A 108 5.67 2.48 -4.12
CA CYS A 108 6.26 3.80 -3.91
C CYS A 108 5.91 4.72 -5.07
N ARG A 109 5.89 6.03 -4.82
CA ARG A 109 5.67 7.04 -5.86
C ARG A 109 6.67 6.92 -7.00
N SER A 110 7.95 6.72 -6.71
CA SER A 110 8.99 6.55 -7.74
C SER A 110 8.68 5.39 -8.69
N LEU A 111 8.24 4.24 -8.16
CA LEU A 111 7.86 3.06 -8.95
C LEU A 111 6.69 3.37 -9.89
N CYS A 112 5.67 4.08 -9.39
CA CYS A 112 4.58 4.53 -10.24
C CYS A 112 5.06 5.45 -11.35
N GLU A 113 5.89 6.44 -11.02
CA GLU A 113 6.36 7.45 -11.97
C GLU A 113 7.18 6.82 -13.10
N VAL A 114 8.13 5.92 -12.79
CA VAL A 114 8.92 5.26 -13.84
C VAL A 114 8.06 4.37 -14.75
N VAL A 115 7.07 3.67 -14.19
CA VAL A 115 6.16 2.83 -14.99
C VAL A 115 5.22 3.70 -15.83
N ARG A 116 4.66 4.76 -15.25
CA ARG A 116 3.82 5.73 -15.96
C ARG A 116 4.59 6.35 -17.12
N ASP A 117 5.79 6.86 -16.89
CA ASP A 117 6.56 7.60 -17.90
C ASP A 117 6.92 6.69 -19.09
N ALA A 118 7.15 5.40 -18.83
CA ALA A 118 7.41 4.41 -19.87
C ALA A 118 6.13 3.93 -20.60
N CYS A 119 5.02 3.77 -19.88
CA CYS A 119 3.83 3.07 -20.40
C CYS A 119 2.68 4.01 -20.83
N ALA A 120 2.58 5.21 -20.26
CA ALA A 120 1.53 6.17 -20.62
C ALA A 120 1.59 6.59 -22.12
N PRO A 121 2.76 6.90 -22.71
CA PRO A 121 2.83 7.19 -24.15
C PRO A 121 2.38 6.03 -25.03
N VAL A 122 2.62 4.79 -24.58
CA VAL A 122 2.13 3.58 -25.25
C VAL A 122 0.61 3.54 -25.19
N MET A 123 -0.01 3.75 -24.03
CA MET A 123 -1.47 3.78 -23.90
C MET A 123 -2.10 4.89 -24.76
N GLU A 124 -1.52 6.09 -24.73
CA GLU A 124 -1.99 7.25 -25.48
C GLU A 124 -1.96 7.00 -26.99
N SER A 125 -0.96 6.28 -27.51
CA SER A 125 -0.89 5.90 -28.92
C SER A 125 -2.06 5.02 -29.39
N TYR A 126 -2.76 4.37 -28.46
CA TYR A 126 -3.98 3.60 -28.70
C TYR A 126 -5.27 4.34 -28.27
N GLY A 127 -5.17 5.61 -27.88
CA GLY A 127 -6.30 6.45 -27.47
C GLY A 127 -6.76 6.25 -26.03
N PHE A 128 -5.93 5.64 -25.16
CA PHE A 128 -6.23 5.45 -23.75
C PHE A 128 -5.38 6.36 -22.87
N PRO A 129 -5.96 7.25 -22.06
CA PRO A 129 -5.19 8.06 -21.11
C PRO A 129 -4.72 7.20 -19.92
N TRP A 130 -3.69 7.65 -19.22
CA TRP A 130 -3.31 7.09 -17.92
C TRP A 130 -4.42 7.36 -16.89
N PRO A 131 -5.02 6.33 -16.27
CA PRO A 131 -6.22 6.53 -15.45
C PRO A 131 -5.92 7.07 -14.06
N ASP A 132 -6.89 7.78 -13.49
CA ASP A 132 -6.77 8.44 -12.18
C ASP A 132 -6.47 7.45 -11.04
N MET A 133 -6.99 6.22 -11.12
CA MET A 133 -6.70 5.16 -10.14
C MET A 133 -5.20 4.80 -10.04
N LEU A 134 -4.40 5.13 -11.07
CA LEU A 134 -2.96 4.91 -11.13
C LEU A 134 -2.18 6.23 -11.01
N HIS A 135 -2.81 7.33 -10.62
CA HIS A 135 -2.14 8.61 -10.54
C HIS A 135 -1.15 8.63 -9.35
N CYS A 136 0.13 8.89 -9.65
CA CYS A 136 1.23 8.65 -8.71
C CYS A 136 1.21 9.50 -7.45
N ALA A 137 0.48 10.62 -7.45
CA ALA A 137 0.31 11.48 -6.28
C ALA A 137 -0.37 10.77 -5.10
N GLN A 138 -1.15 9.72 -5.36
CA GLN A 138 -1.86 8.92 -4.36
C GLN A 138 -0.94 7.94 -3.62
N PHE A 139 0.25 7.67 -4.17
CA PHE A 139 1.20 6.72 -3.59
C PHE A 139 2.18 7.40 -2.62
N PRO A 140 2.60 6.65 -1.57
CA PRO A 140 3.52 7.17 -0.58
C PRO A 140 4.88 7.50 -1.19
N PRO A 141 5.58 8.51 -0.66
CA PRO A 141 6.96 8.80 -1.01
C PRO A 141 7.91 7.70 -0.51
N ASP A 142 9.08 7.61 -1.14
CA ASP A 142 10.08 6.55 -0.99
C ASP A 142 10.76 6.44 0.40
N HIS A 143 10.49 7.37 1.32
CA HIS A 143 11.02 7.32 2.68
C HIS A 143 10.16 6.50 3.65
N GLY A 144 9.03 5.95 3.19
CA GLY A 144 8.15 5.08 3.97
C GLY A 144 8.24 3.59 3.59
N LEU A 145 7.42 2.75 4.22
CA LEU A 145 7.24 1.36 3.82
C LEU A 145 6.39 1.30 2.54
N CYS A 146 7.03 1.06 1.41
CA CYS A 146 6.37 0.87 0.11
C CYS A 146 7.21 -0.02 -0.82
N ILE A 147 6.61 -0.48 -1.91
CA ILE A 147 7.28 -1.32 -2.92
C ILE A 147 8.04 -0.40 -3.88
N ALA A 148 9.37 -0.44 -3.81
CA ALA A 148 10.24 0.36 -4.68
C ALA A 148 10.53 -0.36 -6.01
N VAL A 149 11.12 0.41 -6.94
CA VAL A 149 11.66 -0.06 -8.21
C VAL A 149 12.64 -1.22 -8.03
N GLN A 150 12.56 -2.22 -8.89
CA GLN A 150 13.50 -3.33 -8.92
C GLN A 150 14.60 -3.01 -9.93
N PHE A 151 15.57 -2.21 -9.52
CA PHE A 151 16.80 -2.05 -10.30
C PHE A 151 17.55 -3.38 -10.28
N GLY A 152 17.35 -4.20 -11.33
CA GLY A 152 18.12 -5.40 -11.68
C GLY A 152 18.58 -6.26 -10.51
N HIS A 153 17.90 -7.38 -10.25
CA HIS A 153 18.51 -8.53 -9.58
C HIS A 153 19.69 -9.09 -10.40
N SER A 154 20.80 -8.35 -10.42
CA SER A 154 22.12 -8.83 -10.75
C SER A 154 23.05 -8.33 -9.67
N GLN A 155 23.56 -9.30 -8.91
CA GLN A 155 24.62 -9.21 -7.90
C GLN A 155 24.17 -8.81 -6.48
N VAL A 156 23.83 -9.83 -5.70
CA VAL A 156 24.36 -9.91 -4.32
C VAL A 156 25.88 -9.84 -4.45
N THR A 157 26.47 -8.70 -4.13
CA THR A 157 27.91 -8.65 -3.80
C THR A 157 28.00 -8.24 -2.33
N ALA A 158 28.18 -9.24 -1.46
CA ALA A 158 28.69 -8.98 -0.14
C ALA A 158 30.09 -8.36 -0.26
N PRO A 159 30.49 -7.41 0.61
CA PRO A 159 31.83 -6.85 0.58
C PRO A 159 32.87 -7.95 0.89
N PRO A 160 34.04 -7.95 0.22
CA PRO A 160 35.09 -8.92 0.54
C PRO A 160 35.62 -8.66 1.95
N GLY A 161 35.33 -9.59 2.85
CA GLY A 161 35.99 -9.73 4.13
C GLY A 161 37.42 -10.23 3.91
N ASN A 162 38.38 -9.53 4.52
CA ASN A 162 39.77 -9.94 4.62
C ASN A 162 39.89 -11.31 5.32
N GLY A 163 40.70 -12.22 4.78
CA GLY A 163 41.21 -13.34 5.58
C GLY A 163 41.52 -14.64 4.83
N ALA A 164 42.79 -14.78 4.43
CA ALA A 164 43.65 -15.95 4.59
C ALA A 164 43.15 -17.38 4.26
N GLY A 165 43.84 -18.00 3.29
CA GLY A 165 44.53 -19.28 3.52
C GLY A 165 43.89 -20.56 2.97
N GLY A 166 44.67 -21.33 2.20
CA GLY A 166 44.52 -22.78 2.08
C GLY A 166 44.42 -23.31 0.65
N ILE A 167 45.57 -23.51 -0.01
CA ILE A 167 45.66 -24.41 -1.16
C ILE A 167 45.71 -25.87 -0.68
N ALA A 168 44.74 -26.68 -1.09
CA ALA A 168 44.82 -28.14 -1.04
C ALA A 168 44.28 -28.68 -2.37
N GLY A 169 45.19 -29.00 -3.30
CA GLY A 169 44.90 -29.78 -4.49
C GLY A 169 45.18 -31.24 -4.18
N ALA A 170 44.17 -32.09 -4.34
CA ALA A 170 44.30 -33.54 -4.39
C ALA A 170 44.42 -33.98 -5.85
N SER A 171 45.35 -34.89 -6.11
CA SER A 171 45.36 -35.86 -7.21
C SER A 171 45.60 -37.23 -6.60
#